data_AF-A0A8J3ZY80-F1
#
_entry.id   AF-A0A8J3ZY80-F1
#
_cell.length_a   1.000
_cell.length_b   1.000
_cell.length_c   1.000
_cell.angle_alpha   90.00
_cell.angle_beta   90.00
_cell.angle_gamma   90.00
#
_symmetry.space_group_name_H-M   'P 1'
#
loop_
_entity.id
_entity.type
_entity.pdbx_description
1 polymer ?
#
loop_
_entity_poly.entity_id
_entity_poly.type
_entity_poly.pdbx_seq_one_letter_code
_entity_poly.pdbx_strand_id
1 'polypeptide(L)'
;MTTTDERIPPAVSPTEIAARRLKAAPTDRVVFRVAGLYGVSTHSAEFPVSASESIDTGTVSITLDPESGASGNVGIMDFEKRYLRVRYNIHAVFPALHQLVMSGQHDLSLLGPVRATATDECAVTEDFSGWRALGCMDFLPGSLWAGASGG
;
A
#
# COMPACT_ATOMS: atom_id res chain seq x y z
N MET A 1 -38.25 -28.87 20.41
CA MET A 1 -37.36 -28.35 19.36
C MET A 1 -36.16 -27.74 20.04
N THR A 2 -35.03 -28.45 20.05
CA THR A 2 -33.75 -27.98 20.62
C THR A 2 -32.86 -27.57 19.46
N THR A 3 -32.66 -26.26 19.29
CA THR A 3 -31.71 -25.68 18.33
C THR A 3 -30.32 -25.81 18.93
N THR A 4 -29.52 -26.74 18.42
CA THR A 4 -28.11 -26.86 18.75
C THR A 4 -27.36 -25.71 18.06
N ASP A 5 -26.85 -24.79 18.87
CA ASP A 5 -26.01 -23.66 18.47
C ASP A 5 -24.65 -24.21 17.98
N GLU A 6 -24.55 -24.45 16.67
CA GLU A 6 -23.35 -24.94 15.99
C GLU A 6 -22.33 -23.78 15.86
N ARG A 7 -21.69 -23.45 16.98
CA ARG A 7 -20.63 -22.44 17.00
C ARG A 7 -19.42 -22.96 16.24
N ILE A 8 -19.19 -22.39 15.08
CA ILE A 8 -17.99 -22.61 14.27
C ILE A 8 -16.76 -22.37 15.16
N PRO A 9 -15.91 -23.38 15.40
CA PRO A 9 -14.72 -23.17 16.20
C PRO A 9 -13.80 -22.15 15.51
N PRO A 10 -13.12 -21.29 16.27
CA PRO A 10 -12.23 -20.29 15.71
C PRO A 10 -11.16 -20.98 14.84
N ALA A 11 -10.84 -20.37 13.70
CA ALA A 11 -9.90 -20.89 12.70
C ALA A 11 -8.45 -21.06 13.20
N VAL A 12 -8.18 -20.74 14.47
CA VAL A 12 -6.87 -20.86 15.11
C VAL A 12 -7.05 -21.56 16.46
N SER A 13 -6.35 -22.68 16.62
CA SER A 13 -6.38 -23.51 17.82
C SER A 13 -5.49 -22.95 18.94
N PRO A 14 -5.79 -23.24 20.22
CA PRO A 14 -4.93 -22.89 21.35
C PRO A 14 -3.48 -23.41 21.21
N THR A 15 -3.31 -24.54 20.54
CA THR A 15 -2.02 -25.17 20.26
C THR A 15 -1.19 -24.35 19.27
N GLU A 16 -1.82 -23.77 18.25
CA GLU A 16 -1.15 -22.85 17.31
C GLU A 16 -0.72 -21.55 18.00
N ILE A 17 -1.51 -21.06 18.97
CA ILE A 17 -1.15 -19.91 19.81
C ILE A 17 0.07 -20.24 20.68
N ALA A 18 0.11 -21.43 21.29
CA ALA A 18 1.24 -21.89 22.10
C ALA A 18 2.53 -22.06 21.27
N ALA A 19 2.42 -22.58 20.04
CA ALA A 19 3.55 -22.72 19.13
C ALA A 19 4.12 -21.36 18.67
N ARG A 20 3.26 -20.35 18.48
CA ARG A 20 3.70 -18.96 18.18
C ARG A 20 4.49 -18.35 19.34
N ARG A 21 4.12 -18.64 20.59
CA ARG A 21 4.81 -18.15 21.80
C ARG A 21 6.18 -18.77 22.02
N LEU A 22 6.46 -19.92 21.39
CA LEU A 22 7.74 -20.63 21.46
C LEU A 22 8.75 -20.22 20.38
N LYS A 23 8.35 -19.39 19.41
CA LYS A 23 9.30 -18.83 18.44
C LYS A 23 10.27 -17.90 19.16
N ALA A 24 11.56 -17.98 18.78
CA ALA A 24 12.62 -17.13 19.32
C ALA A 24 12.17 -15.67 19.36
N ALA A 25 12.52 -14.96 20.44
CA ALA A 25 12.33 -13.52 20.50
C ALA A 25 12.89 -12.91 19.21
N PRO A 26 12.15 -11.99 18.55
CA PRO A 26 12.65 -11.35 17.35
C PRO A 26 14.06 -10.85 17.63
N THR A 27 15.01 -11.14 16.73
CA THR A 27 16.22 -10.31 16.67
C THR A 27 15.76 -8.86 16.73
N ASP A 28 16.46 -7.99 17.47
CA ASP A 28 16.00 -6.61 17.78
C ASP A 28 15.50 -5.86 16.54
N ARG A 29 15.97 -6.29 15.36
CA ARG A 29 15.37 -5.98 14.06
C ARG A 29 14.95 -7.21 13.26
N VAL A 30 13.81 -7.09 12.58
CA VAL A 30 13.33 -8.02 11.57
C VAL A 30 13.23 -7.30 10.23
N VAL A 31 13.86 -7.88 9.20
CA VAL A 31 13.70 -7.44 7.81
C VAL A 31 12.73 -8.38 7.12
N PHE A 32 11.75 -7.81 6.41
CA PHE A 32 10.76 -8.58 5.66
C PHE A 32 10.54 -7.99 4.28
N ARG A 33 10.01 -8.80 3.36
CA ARG A 33 9.64 -8.38 2.02
C ARG A 33 8.15 -8.08 1.96
N VAL A 34 7.75 -7.01 1.27
CA VAL A 34 6.34 -6.80 0.90
C VAL A 34 6.05 -7.67 -0.32
N ALA A 35 5.25 -8.72 -0.11
CA ALA A 35 4.94 -9.71 -1.14
C ALA A 35 3.74 -9.31 -2.01
N GLY A 36 2.87 -8.44 -1.50
CA GLY A 36 1.69 -7.96 -2.20
C GLY A 36 1.17 -6.68 -1.58
N LEU A 37 0.56 -5.84 -2.41
CA LEU A 37 -0.15 -4.63 -2.05
C LEU A 37 -1.36 -4.53 -2.96
N TYR A 38 -2.50 -4.24 -2.37
CA TYR A 38 -3.72 -3.89 -3.09
C TYR A 38 -4.42 -2.78 -2.32
N GLY A 39 -4.63 -1.66 -3.00
CA GLY A 39 -5.33 -0.51 -2.46
C GLY A 39 -6.35 0.00 -3.48
N VAL A 40 -7.49 0.44 -2.98
CA VAL A 40 -8.54 1.07 -3.77
C VAL A 40 -9.00 2.29 -3.01
N SER A 41 -9.03 3.45 -3.66
CA SER A 41 -9.52 4.67 -3.01
C SER A 41 -11.02 4.56 -2.74
N THR A 42 -11.47 5.00 -1.57
CA THR A 42 -12.90 4.96 -1.21
C THR A 42 -13.71 6.03 -1.95
N HIS A 43 -13.04 7.09 -2.38
CA HIS A 43 -13.60 8.21 -3.11
C HIS A 43 -12.73 8.50 -4.32
N SER A 44 -13.29 9.23 -5.28
CA SER A 44 -12.48 9.77 -6.35
C SER A 44 -11.55 10.88 -5.87
N ALA A 45 -10.49 11.10 -6.63
CA ALA A 45 -9.57 12.22 -6.44
C ALA A 45 -9.64 13.16 -7.64
N GLU A 46 -9.42 14.46 -7.42
CA GLU A 46 -9.22 15.39 -8.53
C GLU A 46 -7.81 15.22 -9.11
N PHE A 47 -7.72 15.17 -10.45
CA PHE A 47 -6.48 15.16 -11.20
C PHE A 47 -6.32 16.44 -11.99
N PRO A 48 -5.28 17.25 -11.70
CA PRO A 48 -5.00 18.44 -12.49
C PRO A 48 -4.44 18.05 -13.86
N VAL A 49 -5.14 18.41 -14.92
CA VAL A 49 -4.70 18.21 -16.32
C VAL A 49 -3.92 19.43 -16.81
N SER A 50 -4.24 20.61 -16.28
CA SER A 50 -3.55 21.86 -16.54
C SER A 50 -3.58 22.79 -15.32
N ALA A 51 -3.05 24.01 -15.45
CA ALA A 51 -3.07 25.01 -14.38
C ALA A 51 -4.50 25.46 -13.99
N SER A 52 -5.48 25.29 -14.87
CA SER A 52 -6.85 25.75 -14.67
C SER A 52 -7.91 24.65 -14.81
N GLU A 53 -7.50 23.43 -15.12
CA GLU A 53 -8.40 22.32 -15.40
C GLU A 53 -8.03 21.10 -14.56
N SER A 54 -9.03 20.58 -13.88
CA SER A 54 -8.98 19.30 -13.18
C SER A 54 -10.10 18.40 -13.69
N ILE A 55 -9.87 17.09 -13.58
CA ILE A 55 -10.88 16.08 -13.86
C ILE A 55 -11.07 15.18 -12.64
N ASP A 56 -12.24 14.58 -12.53
CA ASP A 56 -12.48 13.51 -11.58
C ASP A 56 -11.79 12.23 -12.08
N THR A 57 -10.87 11.67 -11.30
CA THR A 57 -10.11 10.45 -11.66
C THR A 57 -10.94 9.17 -11.61
N GLY A 58 -12.08 9.19 -10.92
CA GLY A 58 -12.75 8.01 -10.42
C GLY A 58 -11.96 7.34 -9.30
N THR A 59 -12.33 6.09 -9.02
CA THR A 59 -11.63 5.29 -8.00
C THR A 59 -10.25 4.86 -8.49
N VAL A 60 -9.21 5.19 -7.73
CA VAL A 60 -7.81 4.85 -8.03
C VAL A 60 -7.48 3.49 -7.46
N SER A 61 -6.87 2.63 -8.26
CA SER A 61 -6.32 1.34 -7.78
C SER A 61 -4.81 1.39 -7.70
N ILE A 62 -4.26 0.86 -6.61
CA ILE A 62 -2.82 0.82 -6.32
C ILE A 62 -2.40 -0.64 -6.13
N THR A 63 -1.34 -1.04 -6.81
CA THR A 63 -0.69 -2.36 -6.65
C THR A 63 0.82 -2.23 -6.57
N LEU A 64 1.52 -3.29 -6.17
CA LEU A 64 2.98 -3.31 -6.31
C LEU A 64 3.38 -3.17 -7.78
N ASP A 65 4.44 -2.41 -8.02
CA ASP A 65 5.08 -2.30 -9.31
C ASP A 65 5.79 -3.62 -9.68
N PRO A 66 5.32 -4.37 -10.70
CA PRO A 66 5.93 -5.64 -11.09
C PRO A 66 7.33 -5.50 -11.67
N GLU A 67 7.68 -4.31 -12.19
CA GLU A 67 9.00 -4.01 -12.72
C GLU A 67 9.96 -3.51 -11.64
N SER A 68 9.47 -3.34 -10.41
CA SER A 68 10.33 -2.92 -9.31
C SER A 68 11.33 -4.03 -8.93
N GLY A 69 12.60 -3.64 -8.85
CA GLY A 69 13.66 -4.55 -8.41
C GLY A 69 13.45 -5.03 -6.97
N ALA A 70 14.11 -6.14 -6.61
CA ALA A 70 13.97 -6.80 -5.30
C ALA A 70 14.30 -5.89 -4.09
N SER A 71 15.00 -4.78 -4.30
CA SER A 71 15.32 -3.80 -3.25
C SER A 71 14.17 -2.85 -2.94
N GLY A 72 13.16 -2.75 -3.79
CA GLY A 72 12.08 -1.75 -3.71
C GLY A 72 11.06 -1.98 -2.61
N ASN A 73 10.76 -3.25 -2.32
CA ASN A 73 9.59 -3.68 -1.54
C ASN A 73 10.03 -4.37 -0.24
N VAL A 74 10.46 -3.58 0.73
CA VAL A 74 11.11 -4.05 1.96
C VAL A 74 10.58 -3.32 3.19
N GLY A 75 10.43 -4.06 4.29
CA GLY A 75 10.12 -3.50 5.60
C GLY A 75 11.17 -3.85 6.64
N ILE A 76 11.37 -2.94 7.59
CA ILE A 76 12.26 -3.11 8.75
C ILE A 76 11.44 -2.79 9.99
N MET A 77 11.31 -3.76 10.89
CA MET A 77 10.72 -3.58 12.20
C MET A 77 11.83 -3.57 13.25
N ASP A 78 11.89 -2.52 14.06
CA ASP A 78 12.78 -2.37 15.21
C ASP A 78 11.92 -2.42 16.49
N PHE A 79 12.04 -3.52 17.23
CA PHE A 79 11.19 -3.79 18.39
C PHE A 79 11.58 -2.96 19.63
N GLU A 80 12.86 -2.62 19.77
CA GLU A 80 13.33 -1.75 20.86
C GLU A 80 12.79 -0.34 20.70
N LYS A 81 12.85 0.18 19.47
CA LYS A 81 12.36 1.54 19.14
C LYS A 81 10.86 1.60 18.89
N ARG A 82 10.16 0.45 18.91
CA ARG A 82 8.74 0.32 18.54
C ARG A 82 8.43 1.04 17.22
N TYR A 83 9.29 0.79 16.24
CA TYR A 83 9.29 1.51 14.98
C TYR A 83 9.24 0.51 13.82
N LEU A 84 8.41 0.82 12.84
CA LEU A 84 8.32 0.07 11.59
C LEU A 84 8.52 1.05 10.44
N ARG A 85 9.37 0.69 9.48
CA ARG A 85 9.47 1.40 8.21
C ARG A 85 9.26 0.43 7.07
N VAL A 86 8.35 0.75 6.17
CA VAL A 86 8.08 -0.04 4.96
C VAL A 86 8.30 0.85 3.75
N ARG A 87 9.08 0.37 2.79
CA ARG A 87 9.20 0.98 1.47
C ARG A 87 8.65 0.02 0.43
N TYR A 88 7.85 0.52 -0.49
CA TYR A 88 7.35 -0.26 -1.60
C TYR A 88 7.11 0.61 -2.83
N ASN A 89 7.38 0.05 -3.99
CA ASN A 89 7.12 0.68 -5.28
C ASN A 89 5.74 0.27 -5.75
N ILE A 90 4.99 1.24 -6.26
CA ILE A 90 3.62 1.07 -6.67
C ILE A 90 3.39 1.41 -8.14
N HIS A 91 2.37 0.77 -8.70
CA HIS A 91 1.64 1.22 -9.87
C HIS A 91 0.28 1.73 -9.40
N ALA A 92 -0.07 2.95 -9.81
CA ALA A 92 -1.38 3.54 -9.62
C ALA A 92 -2.06 3.69 -11.00
N VAL A 93 -3.29 3.20 -11.09
CA VAL A 93 -4.12 3.32 -12.30
C VAL A 93 -5.25 4.30 -12.02
N PHE A 94 -5.34 5.31 -12.88
CA PHE A 94 -6.32 6.39 -12.81
C PHE A 94 -7.31 6.21 -13.98
N PRO A 95 -8.54 5.74 -13.73
CA PRO A 95 -9.50 5.45 -14.80
C PRO A 95 -9.76 6.63 -15.75
N ALA A 96 -9.78 7.86 -15.24
CA ALA A 96 -10.09 9.01 -16.07
C ALA A 96 -9.00 9.40 -17.07
N LEU A 97 -7.75 8.95 -16.88
CA LEU A 97 -6.70 9.12 -17.90
C LEU A 97 -7.07 8.39 -19.20
N HIS A 98 -7.79 7.26 -19.10
CA HIS A 98 -8.32 6.58 -20.27
C HIS A 98 -9.32 7.45 -21.03
N GLN A 99 -10.23 8.14 -20.32
CA GLN A 99 -11.22 9.01 -20.96
C GLN A 99 -10.56 10.22 -21.64
N LEU A 100 -9.55 10.83 -21.00
CA LEU A 100 -8.76 11.93 -21.58
C LEU A 100 -8.09 11.50 -22.88
N VAL A 101 -7.42 10.36 -22.89
CA VAL A 101 -6.74 9.86 -24.09
C VAL A 101 -7.75 9.55 -25.21
N MET A 102 -8.88 8.94 -24.87
CA MET A 102 -9.92 8.60 -25.85
C MET A 102 -10.64 9.84 -26.44
N SER A 103 -10.52 11.01 -25.81
CA SER A 103 -10.98 12.28 -26.39
C SER A 103 -10.16 12.73 -27.60
N GLY A 104 -8.98 12.13 -27.83
CA GLY A 104 -8.08 12.43 -28.94
C GLY A 104 -7.21 13.68 -28.75
N GLN A 105 -7.32 14.36 -27.60
CA GLN A 105 -6.54 15.58 -27.32
C GLN A 105 -5.22 15.31 -26.60
N HIS A 106 -4.99 14.07 -26.15
CA HIS A 106 -3.84 13.71 -25.33
C HIS A 106 -3.09 12.47 -25.84
N ASP A 107 -1.81 12.39 -25.50
CA ASP A 107 -0.91 11.33 -25.95
C ASP A 107 -1.21 9.97 -25.30
N LEU A 108 -0.98 8.88 -26.03
CA LEU A 108 -1.23 7.51 -25.55
C LEU A 108 -0.35 7.12 -24.35
N SER A 109 0.78 7.78 -24.14
CA SER A 109 1.67 7.55 -22.99
C SER A 109 0.99 7.76 -21.63
N LEU A 110 -0.11 8.54 -21.58
CA LEU A 110 -0.90 8.74 -20.35
C LEU A 110 -1.64 7.47 -19.89
N LEU A 111 -1.78 6.45 -20.74
CA LEU A 111 -2.39 5.17 -20.37
C LEU A 111 -1.45 4.29 -19.54
N GLY A 112 -0.16 4.64 -19.46
CA GLY A 112 0.79 3.93 -18.61
C GLY A 112 0.43 4.09 -17.12
N PRO A 113 0.72 3.08 -16.28
CA PRO A 113 0.53 3.22 -14.85
C PRO A 113 1.43 4.31 -14.29
N VAL A 114 0.90 5.12 -13.39
CA VAL A 114 1.68 6.10 -12.64
C VAL A 114 2.52 5.33 -11.61
N ARG A 115 3.84 5.53 -11.63
CA ARG A 115 4.77 4.82 -10.74
C ARG A 115 5.23 5.73 -9.61
N ALA A 116 5.25 5.20 -8.39
CA ALA A 116 5.73 5.93 -7.21
C ALA A 116 6.44 4.99 -6.24
N THR A 117 7.25 5.56 -5.35
CA THR A 117 7.77 4.90 -4.16
C THR A 117 6.98 5.42 -2.96
N ALA A 118 6.32 4.52 -2.24
CA ALA A 118 5.70 4.84 -0.96
C ALA A 118 6.62 4.39 0.19
N THR A 119 6.73 5.24 1.20
CA THR A 119 7.41 4.95 2.46
C THR A 119 6.43 5.17 3.60
N ASP A 120 6.05 4.09 4.28
CA ASP A 120 5.26 4.17 5.50
C ASP A 120 6.19 4.07 6.70
N GLU A 121 6.24 5.14 7.48
CA GLU A 121 6.77 5.09 8.84
C GLU A 121 5.62 4.83 9.78
N CYS A 122 5.75 3.82 10.64
CA CYS A 122 4.71 3.45 11.58
C CYS A 122 5.22 3.40 13.01
N ALA A 123 4.40 3.94 13.91
CA ALA A 123 4.53 3.70 15.33
C ALA A 123 3.88 2.34 15.66
N VAL A 124 4.64 1.48 16.35
CA VAL A 124 4.13 0.20 16.87
C VAL A 124 3.39 0.47 18.17
N THR A 125 2.16 -0.03 18.29
CA THR A 125 1.36 0.10 19.52
C THR A 125 2.03 -0.65 20.68
N GLU A 126 1.77 -0.24 21.92
CA GLU A 126 2.44 -0.81 23.10
C GLU A 126 2.17 -2.31 23.30
N ASP A 127 1.04 -2.79 22.79
CA ASP A 127 0.61 -4.19 22.78
C ASP A 127 1.09 -4.98 21.55
N PHE A 128 1.85 -4.33 20.65
CA PHE A 128 2.35 -4.89 19.40
C PHE A 128 1.25 -5.43 18.46
N SER A 129 -0.01 -5.04 18.67
CA SER A 129 -1.14 -5.55 17.88
C SER A 129 -1.36 -4.80 16.58
N GLY A 130 -0.75 -3.64 16.40
CA GLY A 130 -0.98 -2.80 15.25
C GLY A 130 0.11 -1.77 15.00
N TRP A 131 -0.01 -1.14 13.84
CA TRP A 131 0.85 -0.06 13.39
C TRP A 131 -0.01 1.04 12.76
N ARG A 132 0.41 2.29 12.91
CA ARG A 132 -0.20 3.44 12.21
C ARG A 132 0.78 3.98 11.17
N ALA A 133 0.47 3.87 9.89
CA ALA A 133 1.26 4.46 8.82
C ALA A 133 1.14 5.99 8.82
N LEU A 134 2.27 6.67 8.66
CA LEU A 134 2.41 8.11 8.44
C LEU A 134 2.81 8.40 6.98
N GLY A 135 2.29 7.60 6.05
CA GLY A 135 2.83 7.39 4.71
C GLY A 135 3.33 8.63 3.99
N CYS A 136 4.44 8.49 3.29
CA CYS A 136 4.96 9.47 2.35
C CYS A 136 5.03 8.81 0.96
N MET A 137 4.59 9.51 -0.08
CA MET A 137 4.65 9.02 -1.46
C MET A 137 5.50 9.96 -2.33
N ASP A 138 6.50 9.38 -2.99
CA ASP A 138 7.39 10.05 -3.95
C ASP A 138 7.17 9.48 -5.35
N PHE A 139 6.68 10.31 -6.28
CA PHE A 139 6.42 9.87 -7.66
C PHE A 139 7.70 9.78 -8.50
N LEU A 140 7.83 8.72 -9.29
CA LEU A 140 9.07 8.46 -10.04
C LEU A 140 9.21 9.38 -11.27
N PRO A 141 10.46 9.69 -11.71
CA PRO A 141 10.71 10.43 -12.94
C PRO A 141 10.04 9.76 -14.15
N GLY A 142 9.43 10.56 -15.02
CA GLY A 142 8.68 10.08 -16.19
C GLY A 142 7.22 9.76 -15.91
N SER A 143 6.77 9.81 -14.65
CA SER A 143 5.32 9.86 -14.35
C SER A 143 4.76 11.26 -14.56
N LEU A 144 3.46 11.36 -14.84
CA LEU A 144 2.73 12.64 -14.90
C LEU A 144 2.79 13.43 -13.58
N TRP A 145 3.11 12.74 -12.50
CA TRP A 145 3.18 13.28 -11.14
C TRP A 145 4.63 13.52 -10.69
N ALA A 146 5.59 13.46 -11.60
CA ALA A 146 7.00 13.67 -11.27
C ALA A 146 7.18 15.05 -10.60
N GLY A 147 7.56 15.03 -9.31
CA GLY A 147 7.72 16.22 -8.48
C GLY A 147 6.57 16.49 -7.49
N ALA A 148 5.47 15.74 -7.56
CA ALA A 148 4.47 15.72 -6.50
C ALA A 148 4.98 14.89 -5.30
N SER A 149 4.53 15.24 -4.10
CA SER A 149 4.67 14.43 -2.89
C SER A 149 3.38 14.51 -2.08
N GLY A 150 3.09 13.45 -1.32
CA GLY A 150 1.88 13.38 -0.50
C GLY A 150 2.07 12.54 0.76
N GLY A 151 1.23 12.78 1.76
CA GLY A 151 1.12 12.00 3.00
C GLY A 151 -0.22 12.17 3.69
#